data_AF-A0A2X0QW16-F1
#
_entry.id   AF-A0A2X0QW16-F1
#
_cell.length_a   1.000
_cell.length_b   1.000
_cell.length_c   1.000
_cell.angle_alpha   90.00
_cell.angle_beta   90.00
_cell.angle_gamma   90.00
#
_symmetry.space_group_name_H-M   'P 1'
#
loop_
_entity.id
_entity.type
_entity.pdbx_description
1 polymer ?
#
loop_
_entity_poly.entity_id
_entity_poly.type
_entity_poly.pdbx_seq_one_letter_code
_entity_poly.pdbx_strand_id
1 'polypeptide(L)'
;MGDELADNRPDHNASGREWRTPPLWGIGLAASLGLPACYLHDCRAQSLEEAILWHEGEGEFSRAIYIAMTTDQQEALIAFLHSL
;
A
#
# COMPACT_ATOMS: atom_id res chain seq x y z
N MET A 1 5.24 -6.61 1.59
CA MET A 1 4.56 -7.65 0.81
C MET A 1 5.08 -9.00 1.28
N GLY A 2 4.30 -9.72 2.07
CA GLY A 2 4.71 -10.98 2.70
C GLY A 2 4.91 -12.12 1.68
N ASP A 3 4.98 -13.35 2.18
CA ASP A 3 5.13 -14.54 1.34
C ASP A 3 4.00 -14.68 0.30
N GLU A 4 2.81 -14.14 0.59
CA GLU A 4 1.63 -14.21 -0.29
C GLU A 4 1.79 -13.49 -1.64
N LEU A 5 2.80 -12.63 -1.76
CA LEU A 5 3.04 -11.86 -2.97
C LEU A 5 4.35 -12.24 -3.62
N ALA A 6 5.10 -13.20 -3.08
CA ALA A 6 6.37 -13.58 -3.65
C ALA A 6 6.17 -14.33 -4.98
N ASP A 7 6.77 -13.85 -6.08
CA ASP A 7 6.70 -14.53 -7.38
C ASP A 7 7.75 -15.65 -7.54
N ASN A 8 8.62 -15.82 -6.54
CA ASN A 8 9.74 -16.76 -6.49
C ASN A 8 10.72 -16.64 -7.67
N ARG A 9 10.71 -15.52 -8.38
CA ARG A 9 11.58 -15.27 -9.53
C ARG A 9 12.56 -14.16 -9.18
N PRO A 10 13.86 -14.45 -9.04
CA PRO A 10 14.85 -13.40 -8.84
C PRO A 10 15.02 -12.55 -10.12
N ASP A 11 15.19 -11.25 -9.93
CA ASP A 11 15.57 -10.28 -10.97
C ASP A 11 16.85 -9.56 -10.55
N HIS A 12 17.97 -9.92 -11.18
CA HIS A 12 19.31 -9.50 -10.78
C HIS A 12 19.59 -9.75 -9.28
N ASN A 13 19.71 -8.68 -8.48
CA ASN A 13 19.96 -8.74 -7.04
C ASN A 13 18.66 -8.75 -6.22
N ALA A 14 17.51 -8.50 -6.85
CA ALA A 14 16.22 -8.57 -6.19
C ALA A 14 15.71 -10.01 -6.20
N SER A 15 15.33 -10.50 -5.03
CA SER A 15 14.55 -11.71 -4.84
C SER A 15 13.09 -11.48 -5.25
N GLY A 16 12.34 -12.56 -5.47
CA GLY A 16 10.90 -12.47 -5.76
C GLY A 16 10.04 -11.93 -4.62
N ARG A 17 10.64 -11.58 -3.47
CA ARG A 17 10.00 -10.96 -2.31
C ARG A 17 10.25 -9.45 -2.24
N GLU A 18 11.17 -8.94 -3.04
CA GLU A 18 11.56 -7.55 -3.03
C GLU A 18 10.78 -6.78 -4.08
N TRP A 19 10.14 -5.73 -3.63
CA TRP A 19 9.33 -4.88 -4.47
C TRP A 19 9.82 -3.45 -4.34
N ARG A 20 9.91 -2.75 -5.47
CA ARG A 20 10.21 -1.32 -5.43
C ARG A 20 9.01 -0.59 -4.83
N THR A 21 9.23 0.11 -3.71
CA THR A 21 8.23 1.01 -3.13
C THR A 21 7.82 2.07 -4.15
N PRO A 22 6.55 2.07 -4.61
CA PRO A 22 6.06 3.11 -5.50
C PRO A 22 5.97 4.43 -4.72
N PRO A 23 6.28 5.57 -5.35
CA PRO A 23 6.17 6.85 -4.69
C PRO A 23 4.68 7.22 -4.48
N LEU A 24 4.36 7.91 -3.38
CA LEU A 24 2.98 8.25 -3.00
C LEU A 24 2.43 9.53 -3.66
N TRP A 25 3.28 10.36 -4.27
CA TRP A 25 2.83 11.50 -5.07
C TRP A 25 1.87 11.05 -6.19
N GLY A 26 0.73 11.72 -6.31
CA GLY A 26 -0.33 11.39 -7.25
C GLY A 26 -1.14 10.14 -6.90
N ILE A 27 -1.00 9.56 -5.69
CA ILE A 27 -1.81 8.41 -5.29
C ILE A 27 -3.30 8.78 -5.17
N GLY A 28 -3.62 10.02 -4.79
CA GLY A 28 -4.98 10.54 -4.77
C GLY A 28 -5.50 10.93 -6.17
N LEU A 29 -4.58 11.21 -7.11
CA LEU A 29 -4.93 11.66 -8.46
C LEU A 29 -5.72 10.60 -9.24
N ALA A 30 -5.40 9.30 -9.09
CA ALA A 30 -6.08 8.23 -9.82
C ALA A 30 -7.61 8.24 -9.58
N ALA A 31 -8.03 8.46 -8.34
CA ALA A 31 -9.44 8.59 -7.98
C ALA A 31 -10.08 9.83 -8.64
N SER A 32 -9.37 10.96 -8.70
CA SER A 32 -9.86 12.19 -9.33
C SER A 32 -10.06 12.07 -10.84
N LEU A 33 -9.32 11.16 -11.49
CA LEU A 33 -9.43 10.86 -12.92
C LEU A 33 -10.50 9.81 -13.23
N GLY A 34 -11.20 9.30 -12.20
CA GLY A 34 -12.20 8.24 -12.36
C GLY A 34 -11.59 6.88 -12.74
N LEU A 35 -10.30 6.68 -12.50
CA LEU A 35 -9.65 5.39 -12.71
C LEU A 35 -10.00 4.44 -11.56
N PRO A 36 -10.15 3.12 -11.84
CA PRO A 36 -10.31 2.14 -10.78
C PRO A 36 -9.12 2.19 -9.81
N ALA A 37 -9.40 2.13 -8.52
CA ALA A 37 -8.38 1.96 -7.52
C ALA A 37 -7.70 0.59 -7.69
N CYS A 38 -6.38 0.60 -7.84
CA CYS A 38 -5.53 -0.58 -7.84
C CYS A 38 -4.31 -0.23 -6.96
N TYR A 39 -4.27 -0.82 -5.78
CA TYR A 39 -3.14 -0.70 -4.87
C TYR A 39 -2.48 -2.06 -4.65
N LEU A 40 -1.25 -2.02 -4.11
CA LEU A 40 -0.34 -3.16 -4.05
C LEU A 40 0.07 -3.64 -5.46
N HIS A 41 0.98 -4.60 -5.53
CA HIS A 41 1.63 -4.98 -6.79
C HIS A 41 0.74 -5.84 -7.71
N ASP A 42 -0.31 -6.42 -7.16
CA ASP A 42 -1.26 -7.29 -7.87
C ASP A 42 -2.66 -6.69 -7.94
N CYS A 43 -2.82 -5.39 -7.64
CA CYS A 43 -4.10 -4.69 -7.61
C CYS A 43 -5.14 -5.28 -6.64
N ARG A 44 -4.75 -6.10 -5.66
CA ARG A 44 -5.73 -6.75 -4.78
C ARG A 44 -6.52 -5.75 -3.94
N ALA A 45 -5.88 -4.67 -3.50
CA ALA A 45 -6.48 -3.64 -2.64
C ALA A 45 -7.18 -2.57 -3.49
N GLN A 46 -8.43 -2.28 -3.13
CA GLN A 46 -9.31 -1.31 -3.80
C GLN A 46 -9.46 -0.02 -2.99
N SER A 47 -8.91 0.04 -1.78
CA SER A 47 -8.80 1.27 -1.00
C SER A 47 -7.40 1.44 -0.39
N LEU A 48 -7.09 2.66 0.05
CA LEU A 48 -5.83 2.96 0.75
C LEU A 48 -5.79 2.25 2.11
N GLU A 49 -6.94 2.14 2.79
CA GLU A 49 -7.09 1.39 4.03
C GLU A 49 -6.79 -0.09 3.83
N GLU A 50 -7.36 -0.73 2.79
CA GLU A 50 -7.04 -2.13 2.44
C GLU A 50 -5.55 -2.27 2.13
N ALA A 51 -4.98 -1.35 1.36
CA ALA A 51 -3.56 -1.37 1.02
C ALA A 51 -2.66 -1.26 2.26
N ILE A 52 -3.05 -0.48 3.28
CA ILE A 52 -2.34 -0.37 4.56
C ILE A 52 -2.53 -1.65 5.38
N LEU A 53 -3.75 -2.15 5.51
CA LEU A 53 -4.10 -3.30 6.35
C LEU A 53 -3.57 -4.62 5.81
N TRP A 54 -3.34 -4.73 4.51
CA TRP A 54 -2.79 -5.91 3.85
C TRP A 54 -1.28 -5.78 3.57
N HIS A 55 -0.64 -4.71 4.07
CA HIS A 55 0.79 -4.50 3.90
C HIS A 55 1.61 -5.31 4.91
N GLU A 56 1.98 -6.53 4.52
CA GLU A 56 2.86 -7.39 5.32
C GLU A 56 4.36 -7.14 5.03
N GLY A 57 5.23 -7.95 5.63
CA GLY A 57 6.68 -7.91 5.41
C GLY A 57 7.28 -6.64 5.99
N GLU A 58 7.97 -5.84 5.16
CA GLU A 58 8.58 -4.59 5.62
C GLU A 58 7.57 -3.54 6.12
N GLY A 59 6.30 -3.60 5.68
CA GLY A 59 5.25 -2.67 6.13
C GLY A 59 4.54 -3.08 7.42
N GLU A 60 4.87 -4.24 8.00
CA GLU A 60 4.18 -4.77 9.19
C GLU A 60 4.20 -3.78 10.37
N PHE A 61 5.33 -3.10 10.57
CA PHE A 61 5.47 -2.08 11.60
C PHE A 61 4.51 -0.89 11.39
N SER A 62 4.43 -0.39 10.16
CA SER A 62 3.54 0.72 9.80
C SER A 62 2.06 0.32 9.91
N ARG A 63 1.73 -0.91 9.49
CA ARG A 63 0.40 -1.50 9.65
C ARG A 63 0.00 -1.59 11.12
N ALA A 64 0.90 -2.05 11.99
CA ALA A 64 0.64 -2.12 13.44
C ALA A 64 0.39 -0.74 14.05
N ILE A 65 1.13 0.29 13.62
CA ILE A 65 0.87 1.68 14.04
C ILE A 65 -0.52 2.13 13.59
N TYR A 66 -0.89 1.89 12.34
CA TYR A 66 -2.21 2.26 11.81
C TYR A 66 -3.36 1.58 12.58
N ILE A 67 -3.23 0.30 12.91
CA ILE A 67 -4.21 -0.45 13.71
C ILE A 67 -4.36 0.15 15.11
N ALA A 68 -3.28 0.69 15.69
CA ALA A 68 -3.29 1.31 17.01
C ALA A 68 -3.79 2.77 17.01
N MET A 69 -3.99 3.39 15.85
CA MET A 69 -4.53 4.75 15.74
C MET A 69 -6.00 4.83 16.15
N THR A 70 -6.43 6.01 16.61
CA THR A 70 -7.86 6.31 16.74
C THR A 70 -8.52 6.44 15.37
N THR A 71 -9.84 6.35 15.31
CA THR A 71 -10.61 6.57 14.08
C THR A 71 -10.27 7.93 13.44
N ASP A 72 -10.26 9.01 14.22
CA ASP A 72 -9.92 10.35 13.72
C ASP A 72 -8.51 10.42 13.10
N GLN A 73 -7.54 9.70 13.68
CA GLN A 73 -6.17 9.63 13.16
C GLN A 73 -6.10 8.85 11.85
N GLN A 74 -6.84 7.73 11.75
CA GLN A 74 -6.95 6.95 10.52
C GLN A 74 -7.58 7.80 9.41
N GLU A 75 -8.70 8.46 9.69
CA GLU A 75 -9.39 9.34 8.74
C GLU A 75 -8.49 10.49 8.27
N ALA A 76 -7.75 11.12 9.19
CA ALA A 76 -6.81 12.19 8.85
C ALA A 76 -5.66 11.70 7.95
N LEU A 77 -5.13 10.50 8.20
CA LEU A 77 -4.09 9.91 7.36
C LEU A 77 -4.61 9.61 5.95
N ILE A 78 -5.80 9.03 5.83
CA ILE A 78 -6.42 8.73 4.54
C ILE A 78 -6.71 10.03 3.77
N ALA A 79 -7.25 11.05 4.45
CA ALA A 79 -7.46 12.36 3.84
C ALA A 79 -6.15 12.98 3.34
N PHE A 80 -5.06 12.84 4.10
CA PHE A 80 -3.74 13.28 3.66
C PHE A 80 -3.28 12.53 2.41
N LEU A 81 -3.39 11.20 2.37
CA LEU A 81 -3.00 10.40 1.20
C LEU A 81 -3.83 10.75 -0.05
N HIS A 82 -5.13 11.03 0.11
CA HIS A 82 -5.97 11.52 -0.98
C HIS A 82 -5.59 12.92 -1.49
N SER A 83 -4.87 13.71 -0.69
CA SER A 83 -4.40 15.05 -1.10
C SER A 83 -3.10 15.04 -1.92
N LEU A 84 -2.47 13.86 -2.07
CA LEU A 84 -1.21 13.66 -2.78
C LEU A 84 -1.36 13.40 -4.28
#